data_AF-A0A345IGY1-F1
#
_entry.id   AF-A0A345IGY1-F1
#
_cell.length_a   1.000
_cell.length_b   1.000
_cell.length_c   1.000
_cell.angle_alpha   90.00
_cell.angle_beta   90.00
_cell.angle_gamma   90.00
#
_symmetry.space_group_name_H-M   'P 1'
#
loop_
_entity.id
_entity.type
_entity.pdbx_description
1 polymer ?
#
loop_
_entity_poly.entity_id
_entity_poly.type
_entity_poly.pdbx_seq_one_letter_code
_entity_poly.pdbx_strand_id
1 'polypeptide(L)'
;MLTRPVPFGEAAVRSGAGVYWGPVVVAALLSGLSYALLLRPGLDLAAQAARAAGQGAQVTPPLLTHVTNAFGSVFVTALTFGLMWGLGLLGGRVAGQRGGPGREAATAPGETRPLPVAQVFSATFTLPILLSLLTVALTLLTPAASWAPDPARVAAAQGSPLALQRAALASAAQTPAALVLVLGTLLGTAAQCVLAGRALRGAGAGAGAWPAALLPLLPALGLQLLGLLPLLLARFAHAG
;
A
#
# COMPACT_ATOMS: atom_id res chain seq x y z
N MET A 1 4.49 16.86 -7.45
CA MET A 1 3.28 16.02 -7.62
C MET A 1 2.21 16.31 -6.57
N LEU A 2 2.46 16.09 -5.27
CA LEU A 2 1.43 16.17 -4.21
C LEU A 2 0.70 17.53 -4.10
N THR A 3 1.42 18.64 -4.28
CA THR A 3 0.86 20.00 -4.12
C THR A 3 0.42 20.64 -5.44
N ARG A 4 1.05 20.23 -6.55
CA ARG A 4 0.83 20.79 -7.90
C ARG A 4 0.80 19.67 -8.93
N PRO A 5 -0.28 18.86 -8.99
CA PRO A 5 -0.33 17.70 -9.87
C PRO A 5 -0.43 18.07 -11.36
N VAL A 6 -1.19 19.13 -11.72
CA VAL A 6 -1.32 19.59 -13.12
C VAL A 6 0.03 20.10 -13.68
N PRO A 7 0.74 21.05 -13.02
CA PRO A 7 2.06 21.48 -13.50
C PRO A 7 3.10 20.36 -13.55
N PHE A 8 2.97 19.35 -12.67
CA PHE A 8 3.83 18.19 -12.71
C PHE A 8 3.62 17.36 -13.99
N GLY A 9 2.38 17.16 -14.41
CA GLY A 9 2.06 16.47 -15.68
C GLY A 9 2.65 17.17 -16.90
N GLU A 10 2.54 18.50 -16.96
CA GLU A 10 3.16 19.33 -18.01
C GLU A 10 4.68 19.19 -18.02
N ALA A 11 5.32 19.21 -16.84
CA ALA A 11 6.75 19.01 -16.70
C ALA A 11 7.20 17.60 -17.10
N ALA A 12 6.43 16.57 -16.77
CA ALA A 12 6.70 15.18 -17.12
C ALA A 12 6.78 14.99 -18.64
N VAL A 13 5.83 15.56 -19.39
CA VAL A 13 5.84 15.55 -20.87
C VAL A 13 7.05 16.27 -21.44
N ARG A 14 7.40 17.44 -20.89
CA ARG A 14 8.57 18.23 -21.34
C ARG A 14 9.90 17.53 -21.09
N SER A 15 10.02 16.82 -19.97
CA SER A 15 11.27 16.19 -19.55
C SER A 15 11.67 14.98 -20.42
N GLY A 16 10.69 14.28 -21.01
CA GLY A 16 10.95 13.03 -21.76
C GLY A 16 11.61 11.92 -20.94
N ALA A 17 11.69 12.06 -19.61
CA ALA A 17 12.46 11.14 -18.76
C ALA A 17 11.85 9.73 -18.74
N GLY A 18 12.69 8.71 -18.56
CA GLY A 18 12.22 7.34 -18.40
C GLY A 18 11.42 7.12 -17.10
N VAL A 19 10.85 5.91 -16.96
CA VAL A 19 10.24 5.48 -15.70
C VAL A 19 11.29 5.48 -14.60
N TYR A 20 11.08 6.25 -13.53
CA TYR A 20 11.94 6.20 -12.35
C TYR A 20 11.27 5.37 -11.26
N TRP A 21 11.91 4.27 -10.88
CA TRP A 21 11.38 3.30 -9.90
C TRP A 21 11.65 3.68 -8.45
N GLY A 22 12.48 4.69 -8.21
CA GLY A 22 12.95 5.08 -6.87
C GLY A 22 11.82 5.20 -5.84
N PRO A 23 10.79 6.03 -6.06
CA PRO A 23 9.68 6.17 -5.12
C PRO A 23 8.91 4.87 -4.88
N VAL A 24 8.75 4.04 -5.91
CA VAL A 24 8.04 2.76 -5.82
C VAL A 24 8.81 1.79 -4.94
N VAL A 25 10.12 1.67 -5.15
CA VAL A 25 11.00 0.80 -4.35
C VAL A 25 11.03 1.27 -2.90
N VAL A 26 11.19 2.57 -2.66
CA VAL A 26 11.21 3.14 -1.30
C VAL A 26 9.87 2.91 -0.60
N ALA A 27 8.74 3.16 -1.29
CA ALA A 27 7.42 2.87 -0.76
C ALA A 27 7.22 1.38 -0.44
N ALA A 28 7.68 0.48 -1.31
CA ALA A 28 7.56 -0.97 -1.11
C ALA A 28 8.35 -1.42 0.14
N LEU A 29 9.59 -0.96 0.28
CA LEU A 29 10.43 -1.25 1.43
C LEU A 29 9.83 -0.69 2.73
N LEU A 30 9.35 0.56 2.71
CA LEU A 30 8.73 1.20 3.89
C LEU A 30 7.39 0.55 4.25
N SER A 31 6.60 0.13 3.26
CA SER A 31 5.36 -0.61 3.47
C SER A 31 5.64 -1.94 4.19
N GLY A 32 6.58 -2.74 3.69
CA GLY A 32 6.98 -3.98 4.34
C GLY A 32 7.58 -3.78 5.73
N LEU A 33 8.42 -2.75 5.90
CA LEU A 33 8.94 -2.39 7.21
C LEU A 33 7.81 -2.01 8.18
N SER A 34 6.86 -1.18 7.74
CA SER A 34 5.74 -0.73 8.58
C SER A 34 4.87 -1.90 9.05
N TYR A 35 4.57 -2.84 8.15
CA TYR A 35 3.80 -4.04 8.48
C TYR A 35 4.56 -4.98 9.41
N ALA A 36 5.86 -5.20 9.15
CA ALA A 36 6.70 -6.04 10.00
C ALA A 36 6.85 -5.46 11.42
N LEU A 37 7.04 -4.14 11.54
CA LEU A 37 7.10 -3.46 12.83
C LEU A 37 5.77 -3.52 13.57
N LEU A 38 4.64 -3.36 12.86
CA LEU A 38 3.31 -3.45 13.45
C LEU A 38 3.04 -4.84 14.07
N LEU A 39 3.51 -5.91 13.43
CA LEU A 39 3.29 -7.28 13.89
C LEU A 39 4.35 -7.78 14.88
N ARG A 40 5.48 -7.10 14.99
CA ARG A 40 6.61 -7.53 15.82
C ARG A 40 6.24 -7.75 17.30
N PRO A 41 5.63 -6.78 18.00
CA PRO A 41 5.34 -6.94 19.43
C PRO A 41 4.45 -8.16 19.72
N GLY A 42 3.45 -8.39 18.88
CA GLY A 42 2.52 -9.50 19.01
C GLY A 42 3.18 -10.87 18.78
N LEU A 43 4.07 -10.97 17.79
CA LEU A 43 4.79 -12.22 17.49
C LEU A 43 5.85 -12.53 18.55
N ASP A 44 6.55 -11.51 19.06
CA ASP A 44 7.52 -11.66 20.16
C ASP A 44 6.82 -12.13 21.45
N LEU A 45 5.64 -11.60 21.76
CA LEU A 45 4.82 -12.03 22.90
C LEU A 45 4.27 -13.45 22.73
N ALA A 46 3.79 -13.82 21.54
CA ALA A 46 3.36 -15.19 21.25
C ALA A 46 4.52 -16.20 21.41
N ALA A 47 5.72 -15.84 20.97
CA ALA A 47 6.92 -16.66 21.13
C ALA A 47 7.38 -16.76 22.60
N GLN A 48 7.18 -15.72 23.42
CA GLN A 48 7.45 -15.79 24.86
C GLN A 48 6.42 -16.66 25.59
N ALA A 49 5.13 -16.51 25.28
CA ALA A 49 4.05 -17.32 25.87
C ALA A 49 4.19 -18.81 25.54
N ALA A 50 4.52 -19.14 24.28
CA ALA A 50 4.77 -20.53 23.86
C ALA A 50 5.99 -21.15 24.57
N ARG A 51 7.04 -20.36 24.82
CA ARG A 51 8.21 -20.80 25.62
C ARG A 51 7.82 -21.04 27.08
N ALA A 52 7.04 -20.14 27.68
CA ALA A 52 6.54 -20.30 29.04
C ALA A 52 5.62 -21.54 29.18
N ALA A 53 4.89 -21.90 28.12
CA ALA A 53 4.06 -23.11 28.05
C ALA A 53 4.86 -24.40 27.73
N GLY A 54 6.20 -24.35 27.65
CA GLY A 54 7.04 -25.53 27.42
C GLY A 54 7.10 -26.01 25.96
N GLN A 55 6.61 -25.22 24.99
CA GLN A 55 6.51 -25.60 23.57
C GLN A 55 7.67 -25.07 22.70
N GLY A 56 8.82 -24.79 23.32
CA GLY A 56 9.89 -23.95 22.77
C GLY A 56 10.61 -24.42 21.49
N ALA A 57 10.31 -25.61 20.95
CA ALA A 57 11.06 -26.21 19.83
C ALA A 57 10.31 -26.26 18.48
N GLN A 58 8.99 -26.02 18.44
CA GLN A 58 8.18 -26.18 17.21
C GLN A 58 7.63 -24.87 16.61
N VAL A 59 7.92 -23.72 17.22
CA VAL A 59 7.45 -22.43 16.69
C VAL A 59 8.44 -21.97 15.62
N THR A 60 7.98 -21.81 14.37
CA THR A 60 8.75 -21.24 13.27
C THR A 60 9.50 -20.00 13.75
N PRO A 61 10.82 -19.86 13.47
CA PRO A 61 11.61 -18.74 13.98
C PRO A 61 10.88 -17.41 13.71
N PRO A 62 10.67 -16.55 14.72
CA PRO A 62 9.94 -15.29 14.56
C PRO A 62 10.47 -14.47 13.38
N LEU A 63 11.78 -14.54 13.16
CA LEU A 63 12.50 -13.89 12.08
C LEU A 63 12.05 -14.33 10.68
N LEU A 64 11.77 -15.62 10.44
CA LEU A 64 11.27 -16.11 9.15
C LEU A 64 9.85 -15.60 8.86
N THR A 65 9.00 -15.51 9.88
CA THR A 65 7.66 -14.93 9.77
C THR A 65 7.72 -13.44 9.48
N HIS A 66 8.63 -12.69 10.12
CA HIS A 66 8.84 -11.26 9.84
C HIS A 66 9.36 -11.00 8.44
N VAL A 67 10.33 -11.81 7.99
CA VAL A 67 10.89 -11.73 6.64
C VAL A 67 9.80 -12.01 5.60
N THR A 68 9.04 -13.08 5.77
CA THR A 68 7.97 -13.46 4.82
C THR A 68 6.89 -12.37 4.72
N ASN A 69 6.50 -11.80 5.86
CA ASN A 69 5.53 -10.71 5.91
C ASN A 69 6.06 -9.42 5.27
N ALA A 70 7.33 -9.06 5.49
CA ALA A 70 7.95 -7.90 4.85
C ALA A 70 8.06 -8.08 3.32
N PHE A 71 8.47 -9.26 2.86
CA PHE A 71 8.53 -9.58 1.43
C PHE A 71 7.14 -9.60 0.78
N GLY A 72 6.11 -10.06 1.50
CA GLY A 72 4.72 -10.00 1.03
C GLY A 72 4.26 -8.58 0.72
N SER A 73 4.51 -7.63 1.61
CA SER A 73 4.17 -6.22 1.38
C SER A 73 4.98 -5.57 0.26
N VAL A 74 6.26 -5.92 0.12
CA VAL A 74 7.10 -5.46 -1.00
C VAL A 74 6.53 -5.97 -2.33
N PHE A 75 6.21 -7.26 -2.40
CA PHE A 75 5.62 -7.90 -3.59
C PHE A 75 4.27 -7.26 -3.94
N VAL A 76 3.36 -7.09 -2.97
CA VAL A 76 2.06 -6.44 -3.16
C VAL A 76 2.24 -5.02 -3.69
N THR A 77 3.18 -4.24 -3.14
CA THR A 77 3.40 -2.86 -3.57
C THR A 77 3.93 -2.79 -5.01
N ALA A 78 4.88 -3.65 -5.37
CA ALA A 78 5.39 -3.73 -6.73
C ALA A 78 4.31 -4.19 -7.72
N LEU A 79 3.48 -5.16 -7.34
CA LEU A 79 2.36 -5.65 -8.14
C LEU A 79 1.28 -4.57 -8.31
N THR A 80 0.95 -3.81 -7.26
CA THR A 80 0.05 -2.65 -7.33
C THR A 80 0.58 -1.61 -8.31
N PHE A 81 1.87 -1.28 -8.27
CA PHE A 81 2.46 -0.36 -9.24
C PHE A 81 2.33 -0.89 -10.67
N GLY A 82 2.67 -2.17 -10.90
CA GLY A 82 2.53 -2.81 -12.21
C GLY A 82 1.10 -2.76 -12.74
N LEU A 83 0.10 -3.00 -11.88
CA LEU A 83 -1.32 -2.86 -12.22
C LEU A 83 -1.70 -1.41 -12.53
N MET A 84 -1.30 -0.44 -11.70
CA MET A 84 -1.56 0.98 -11.89
C MET A 84 -0.99 1.49 -13.21
N TRP A 85 0.25 1.09 -13.52
CA TRP A 85 0.88 1.44 -14.77
C TRP A 85 0.20 0.74 -15.96
N GLY A 86 0.05 -0.58 -15.93
CA GLY A 86 -0.51 -1.36 -17.05
C GLY A 86 -1.95 -0.95 -17.39
N LEU A 87 -2.81 -0.83 -16.37
CA LEU A 87 -4.20 -0.40 -16.56
C LEU A 87 -4.29 1.09 -16.91
N GLY A 88 -3.37 1.92 -16.43
CA GLY A 88 -3.31 3.33 -16.83
C GLY A 88 -2.99 3.52 -18.31
N LEU A 89 -2.11 2.68 -18.87
CA LEU A 89 -1.84 2.67 -20.32
C LEU A 89 -3.08 2.24 -21.11
N LEU A 90 -3.79 1.20 -20.65
CA LEU A 90 -5.02 0.72 -21.29
C LEU A 90 -6.14 1.77 -21.24
N GLY A 91 -6.36 2.41 -20.09
CA GLY A 91 -7.37 3.44 -19.93
C GLY A 91 -7.12 4.67 -20.80
N GLY A 92 -5.85 5.06 -20.99
CA GLY A 92 -5.47 6.12 -21.92
C GLY A 92 -5.78 5.77 -23.38
N ARG A 93 -5.52 4.53 -23.79
CA ARG A 93 -5.81 4.04 -25.16
C ARG A 93 -7.30 3.92 -25.45
N VAL A 94 -8.09 3.34 -24.53
CA VAL A 94 -9.54 3.18 -24.70
C VAL A 94 -10.26 4.53 -24.78
N ALA A 95 -9.80 5.52 -24.02
CA ALA A 95 -10.37 6.86 -24.09
C ALA A 95 -9.90 7.64 -25.33
N GLY A 96 -8.66 7.45 -25.78
CA GLY A 96 -8.16 7.99 -27.05
C GLY A 96 -8.92 7.46 -28.27
N GLN A 97 -9.28 6.18 -28.27
CA GLN A 97 -10.08 5.57 -29.35
C GLN A 97 -11.53 6.09 -29.40
N ARG A 98 -12.12 6.50 -28.28
CA ARG A 98 -13.48 7.05 -28.21
C ARG A 98 -13.56 8.56 -28.50
N GLY A 99 -12.42 9.26 -28.54
CA GLY A 99 -12.34 10.72 -28.67
C GLY A 99 -12.24 11.26 -30.11
N GLY A 100 -12.24 10.41 -31.13
CA GLY A 100 -12.01 10.79 -32.53
C GLY A 100 -10.53 11.01 -32.88
N PRO A 101 -10.16 11.02 -34.18
CA PRO A 101 -8.78 10.85 -34.69
C PRO A 101 -7.83 12.07 -34.50
N GLY A 102 -7.91 12.82 -33.40
CA GLY A 102 -7.20 14.11 -33.31
C GLY A 102 -6.70 14.58 -31.94
N ARG A 103 -6.60 13.73 -30.91
CA ARG A 103 -6.17 14.19 -29.57
C ARG A 103 -5.27 13.20 -28.82
N GLU A 104 -4.20 12.77 -29.49
CA GLU A 104 -2.93 12.51 -28.80
C GLU A 104 -2.36 13.87 -28.37
N ALA A 105 -1.63 13.93 -27.26
CA ALA A 105 -1.18 15.20 -26.66
C ALA A 105 -0.59 16.12 -27.74
N ALA A 106 -1.26 17.25 -27.99
CA ALA A 106 -0.93 18.15 -29.10
C ALA A 106 0.42 18.83 -28.83
N THR A 107 1.50 18.14 -29.18
CA THR A 107 2.74 18.77 -29.65
C THR A 107 2.59 19.07 -31.15
N ALA A 108 3.52 19.86 -31.70
CA ALA A 108 3.50 20.36 -33.08
C ALA A 108 2.95 19.34 -34.12
N PRO A 109 2.29 19.79 -35.21
CA PRO A 109 1.64 18.89 -36.16
C PRO A 109 2.61 17.80 -36.64
N GLY A 110 2.36 16.55 -36.22
CA GLY A 110 3.15 15.37 -36.58
C GLY A 110 3.88 14.66 -35.42
N GLU A 111 3.97 15.24 -34.22
CA GLU A 111 4.69 14.61 -33.08
C GLU A 111 3.71 14.08 -32.03
N THR A 112 3.51 12.76 -32.00
CA THR A 112 2.63 12.09 -31.02
C THR A 112 3.48 11.58 -29.86
N ARG A 113 3.47 12.28 -28.73
CA ARG A 113 4.20 11.85 -27.53
C ARG A 113 3.33 10.95 -26.66
N PRO A 114 3.84 9.78 -26.21
CA PRO A 114 3.11 8.91 -25.30
C PRO A 114 2.86 9.63 -23.97
N LEU A 115 1.68 9.42 -23.39
CA LEU A 115 1.35 9.97 -22.08
C LEU A 115 2.33 9.46 -21.01
N PRO A 116 2.79 10.30 -20.07
CA PRO A 116 3.78 9.94 -19.05
C PRO A 116 3.17 9.13 -17.88
N VAL A 117 2.31 8.15 -18.19
CA VAL A 117 1.52 7.36 -17.22
C VAL A 117 2.40 6.76 -16.13
N ALA A 118 3.52 6.13 -16.50
CA ALA A 118 4.43 5.50 -15.57
C ALA A 118 5.11 6.51 -14.62
N GLN A 119 5.53 7.67 -15.15
CA GLN A 119 6.13 8.72 -14.33
C GLN A 119 5.08 9.32 -13.37
N VAL A 120 3.86 9.54 -13.85
CA VAL A 120 2.75 10.06 -13.04
C VAL A 120 2.44 9.09 -11.91
N PHE A 121 2.25 7.80 -12.20
CA PHE A 121 1.98 6.82 -11.15
C PHE A 121 3.18 6.61 -10.23
N SER A 122 4.43 6.60 -10.72
CA SER A 122 5.59 6.52 -9.83
C SER A 122 5.63 7.71 -8.85
N ALA A 123 5.35 8.92 -9.33
CA ALA A 123 5.32 10.11 -8.49
C ALA A 123 4.22 10.10 -7.43
N THR A 124 3.16 9.31 -7.59
CA THR A 124 2.13 9.19 -6.54
C THR A 124 2.58 8.29 -5.40
N PHE A 125 3.64 7.48 -5.54
CA PHE A 125 4.18 6.65 -4.45
C PHE A 125 4.83 7.46 -3.32
N THR A 126 5.09 8.75 -3.53
CA THR A 126 5.49 9.66 -2.45
C THR A 126 4.42 9.72 -1.34
N LEU A 127 3.13 9.54 -1.67
CA LEU A 127 2.06 9.51 -0.67
C LEU A 127 2.15 8.26 0.24
N PRO A 128 2.20 7.02 -0.30
CA PRO A 128 2.51 5.82 0.48
C PRO A 128 3.78 5.95 1.33
N ILE A 129 4.86 6.57 0.83
CA ILE A 129 6.08 6.80 1.62
C ILE A 129 5.74 7.57 2.91
N LEU A 130 5.03 8.69 2.79
CA LEU A 130 4.65 9.52 3.94
C LEU A 130 3.72 8.76 4.90
N LEU A 131 2.77 8.00 4.36
CA LEU A 131 1.85 7.18 5.16
C LEU A 131 2.58 6.06 5.90
N SER A 132 3.51 5.36 5.25
CA SER A 132 4.32 4.32 5.88
C SER A 132 5.23 4.89 6.97
N LEU A 133 5.85 6.06 6.74
CA LEU A 133 6.64 6.75 7.78
C LEU A 133 5.77 7.14 8.98
N LEU A 134 4.56 7.64 8.73
CA LEU A 134 3.60 7.93 9.80
C LEU A 134 3.21 6.66 10.57
N THR A 135 2.90 5.56 9.87
CA THR A 135 2.62 4.27 10.51
C THR A 135 3.79 3.82 11.37
N VAL A 136 5.03 3.87 10.86
CA VAL A 136 6.23 3.51 11.62
C VAL A 136 6.37 4.38 12.87
N ALA A 137 6.24 5.69 12.74
CA ALA A 137 6.32 6.61 13.88
C ALA A 137 5.25 6.28 14.93
N LEU A 138 4.00 6.05 14.52
CA LEU A 138 2.92 5.65 15.43
C LEU A 138 3.20 4.30 16.09
N THR A 139 3.72 3.32 15.36
CA THR A 139 4.10 2.02 15.94
C THR A 139 5.15 2.19 17.02
N LEU A 140 6.19 2.99 16.78
CA LEU A 140 7.28 3.23 17.74
C LEU A 140 6.84 4.05 18.95
N LEU A 141 5.87 4.96 18.78
CA LEU A 141 5.30 5.78 19.85
C LEU A 141 4.19 5.07 20.64
N THR A 142 3.67 3.94 20.14
CA THR A 142 2.61 3.20 20.82
C THR A 142 3.18 2.52 22.08
N PRO A 143 2.62 2.79 23.27
CA PRO A 143 3.11 2.21 24.52
C PRO A 143 3.14 0.68 24.49
N ALA A 144 4.14 0.08 25.13
CA ALA A 144 4.29 -1.38 25.21
C ALA A 144 3.01 -2.09 25.71
N ALA A 145 2.30 -1.49 26.67
CA ALA A 145 1.05 -2.02 27.22
C ALA A 145 -0.07 -2.13 26.19
N SER A 146 -0.10 -1.27 25.18
CA SER A 146 -1.11 -1.30 24.11
C SER A 146 -0.93 -2.46 23.14
N TRP A 147 0.23 -3.14 23.18
CA TRP A 147 0.52 -4.33 22.39
C TRP A 147 0.28 -5.64 23.16
N ALA A 148 -0.05 -5.54 24.45
CA ALA A 148 -0.29 -6.72 25.27
C ALA A 148 -1.57 -7.45 24.77
N PRO A 149 -1.50 -8.76 24.49
CA PRO A 149 -2.69 -9.54 24.19
C PRO A 149 -3.56 -9.69 25.44
N ASP A 150 -4.87 -9.81 25.22
CA ASP A 150 -5.85 -10.07 26.28
C ASP A 150 -5.50 -11.36 27.06
N PRO A 151 -5.26 -11.30 28.38
CA PRO A 151 -4.92 -12.44 29.21
C PRO A 151 -5.91 -13.60 29.10
N ALA A 152 -7.21 -13.31 28.94
CA ALA A 152 -8.24 -14.35 28.81
C ALA A 152 -8.04 -15.17 27.52
N ARG A 153 -7.66 -14.51 26.43
CA ARG A 153 -7.39 -15.16 25.14
C ARG A 153 -6.07 -15.93 25.14
N VAL A 154 -5.07 -15.43 25.85
CA VAL A 154 -3.80 -16.14 26.04
C VAL A 154 -4.03 -17.41 26.85
N ALA A 155 -4.82 -17.34 27.93
CA ALA A 155 -5.18 -18.51 28.71
C ALA A 155 -6.00 -19.52 27.89
N ALA A 156 -7.01 -19.04 27.16
CA ALA A 156 -7.84 -19.87 26.28
C ALA A 156 -7.05 -20.50 25.11
N ALA A 157 -5.93 -19.90 24.70
CA ALA A 157 -5.09 -20.44 23.65
C ALA A 157 -4.44 -21.77 24.03
N GLN A 158 -4.26 -22.07 25.33
CA GLN A 158 -3.66 -23.33 25.82
C GLN A 158 -2.34 -23.70 25.10
N GLY A 159 -1.52 -22.70 24.78
CA GLY A 159 -0.26 -22.89 24.03
C GLY A 159 -0.44 -23.12 22.52
N SER A 160 -1.64 -23.04 21.96
CA SER A 160 -1.81 -23.10 20.50
C SER A 160 -1.11 -21.89 19.84
N PRO A 161 -0.09 -22.10 18.99
CA PRO A 161 0.68 -21.01 18.40
C PRO A 161 -0.20 -20.15 17.48
N LEU A 162 -1.15 -20.77 16.78
CA LEU A 162 -2.10 -20.06 15.92
C LEU A 162 -3.07 -19.19 16.73
N ALA A 163 -3.55 -19.68 17.88
CA ALA A 163 -4.44 -18.92 18.75
C ALA A 163 -3.71 -17.73 19.40
N LEU A 164 -2.46 -17.93 19.82
CA LEU A 164 -1.60 -16.86 20.33
C LEU A 164 -1.30 -15.80 19.27
N GLN A 165 -1.00 -16.22 18.03
CA GLN A 165 -0.84 -15.30 16.90
C GLN A 165 -2.11 -14.49 16.62
N ARG A 166 -3.30 -15.10 16.70
CA ARG A 166 -4.58 -14.40 16.54
C ARG A 166 -4.84 -13.40 17.68
N ALA A 167 -4.54 -13.75 18.92
CA ALA A 167 -4.67 -12.86 20.07
C ALA A 167 -3.72 -11.65 19.98
N ALA A 168 -2.49 -11.89 19.51
CA ALA A 168 -1.50 -10.86 19.22
C ALA A 168 -1.95 -9.92 18.08
N LEU A 169 -2.44 -10.48 16.97
CA LEU A 169 -2.96 -9.72 15.84
C LEU A 169 -4.15 -8.86 16.23
N ALA A 170 -5.04 -9.40 17.08
CA ALA A 170 -6.17 -8.69 17.67
C ALA A 170 -5.73 -7.44 18.46
N SER A 171 -4.73 -7.57 19.34
CA SER A 171 -4.18 -6.43 20.08
C SER A 171 -3.57 -5.39 19.14
N ALA A 172 -2.71 -5.84 18.19
CA ALA A 172 -2.11 -4.95 17.19
C ALA A 172 -3.16 -4.21 16.36
N ALA A 173 -4.24 -4.88 15.97
CA ALA A 173 -5.31 -4.33 15.15
C ALA A 173 -6.11 -3.20 15.84
N GLN A 174 -6.06 -3.09 17.17
CA GLN A 174 -6.70 -2.01 17.93
C GLN A 174 -5.83 -0.76 18.07
N THR A 175 -4.57 -0.80 17.65
CA THR A 175 -3.67 0.35 17.76
C THR A 175 -4.00 1.45 16.73
N PRO A 176 -3.66 2.72 17.04
CA PRO A 176 -3.74 3.81 16.07
C PRO A 176 -2.89 3.54 14.81
N ALA A 177 -1.74 2.89 14.96
CA ALA A 177 -0.86 2.54 13.84
C ALA A 177 -1.55 1.57 12.85
N ALA A 178 -2.25 0.55 13.35
CA ALA A 178 -3.01 -0.36 12.50
C ALA A 178 -4.17 0.34 11.79
N LEU A 179 -4.87 1.27 12.47
CA LEU A 179 -5.92 2.07 11.86
C LEU A 179 -5.38 2.94 10.72
N VAL A 180 -4.26 3.64 10.96
CA VAL A 180 -3.60 4.46 9.94
C VAL A 180 -3.08 3.61 8.80
N LEU A 181 -2.54 2.42 9.06
CA LEU A 181 -2.13 1.51 7.99
C LEU A 181 -3.34 1.11 7.13
N VAL A 182 -4.45 0.70 7.73
CA VAL A 182 -5.65 0.26 7.00
C VAL A 182 -6.27 1.43 6.22
N LEU A 183 -6.66 2.50 6.93
CA LEU A 183 -7.33 3.64 6.30
C LEU A 183 -6.39 4.39 5.36
N GLY A 184 -5.14 4.57 5.76
CA GLY A 184 -4.12 5.24 4.95
C GLY A 184 -3.85 4.48 3.66
N THR A 185 -3.81 3.15 3.67
CA THR A 185 -3.64 2.37 2.44
C THR A 185 -4.84 2.55 1.50
N LEU A 186 -6.08 2.44 2.02
CA LEU A 186 -7.29 2.56 1.20
C LEU A 186 -7.48 3.98 0.64
N LEU A 187 -7.43 4.98 1.53
CA LEU A 187 -7.57 6.40 1.15
C LEU A 187 -6.37 6.89 0.34
N GLY A 188 -5.17 6.38 0.65
CA GLY A 188 -3.94 6.65 -0.08
C GLY A 188 -4.09 6.25 -1.54
N THR A 189 -4.57 5.04 -1.83
CA THR A 189 -4.78 4.57 -3.21
C THR A 189 -5.81 5.41 -3.97
N ALA A 190 -6.92 5.77 -3.32
CA ALA A 190 -7.89 6.68 -3.91
C ALA A 190 -7.25 8.06 -4.21
N ALA A 191 -6.48 8.61 -3.28
CA ALA A 191 -5.77 9.87 -3.46
C ALA A 191 -4.70 9.77 -4.56
N GLN A 192 -3.98 8.64 -4.67
CA GLN A 192 -3.03 8.39 -5.77
C GLN A 192 -3.74 8.42 -7.13
N CYS A 193 -4.90 7.77 -7.27
CA CYS A 193 -5.71 7.83 -8.48
C CYS A 193 -6.19 9.25 -8.79
N VAL A 194 -6.66 10.01 -7.80
CA VAL A 194 -7.07 11.42 -8.00
C VAL A 194 -5.89 12.29 -8.44
N LEU A 195 -4.74 12.16 -7.79
CA LEU A 195 -3.52 12.89 -8.14
C LEU A 195 -3.06 12.52 -9.55
N ALA A 196 -3.08 11.23 -9.90
CA ALA A 196 -2.74 10.74 -11.23
C ALA A 196 -3.67 11.32 -12.30
N GLY A 197 -4.99 11.31 -12.08
CA GLY A 197 -5.97 11.88 -13.00
C GLY A 197 -5.76 13.38 -13.22
N ARG A 198 -5.44 14.13 -12.16
CA ARG A 198 -5.09 15.56 -12.28
C ARG A 198 -3.80 15.77 -13.07
N ALA A 199 -2.76 14.99 -12.82
CA ALA A 199 -1.50 15.12 -13.55
C ALA A 199 -1.63 14.69 -15.02
N LEU A 200 -2.36 13.62 -15.31
CA LEU A 200 -2.63 13.20 -16.69
C LEU A 200 -3.44 14.24 -17.47
N ARG A 201 -4.37 14.97 -16.82
CA ARG A 201 -5.03 16.12 -17.45
C ARG A 201 -4.03 17.23 -17.81
N GLY A 202 -3.11 17.57 -16.89
CA GLY A 202 -2.03 18.52 -17.17
C GLY A 202 -1.09 18.05 -18.27
N ALA A 203 -0.88 16.74 -18.41
CA ALA A 203 -0.13 16.13 -19.50
C ALA A 203 -0.89 16.09 -20.85
N GLY A 204 -2.11 16.65 -20.92
CA GLY A 204 -2.89 16.74 -22.17
C GLY A 204 -3.83 15.56 -22.44
N ALA A 205 -4.03 14.63 -21.50
CA ALA A 205 -4.87 13.43 -21.70
C ALA A 205 -6.39 13.71 -21.82
N GLY A 206 -6.84 14.96 -21.62
CA GLY A 206 -8.24 15.37 -21.80
C GLY A 206 -9.24 14.48 -21.07
N ALA A 207 -10.26 14.01 -21.80
CA ALA A 207 -11.30 13.09 -21.28
C ALA A 207 -10.74 11.71 -20.87
N GLY A 208 -9.59 11.29 -21.40
CA GLY A 208 -8.97 10.02 -21.08
C GLY A 208 -8.17 9.97 -19.79
N ALA A 209 -7.94 11.11 -19.15
CA ALA A 209 -7.20 11.18 -17.90
C ALA A 209 -7.85 10.40 -16.75
N TRP A 210 -9.18 10.45 -16.64
CA TRP A 210 -9.91 9.80 -15.54
C TRP A 210 -10.06 8.29 -15.73
N PRO A 211 -10.42 7.75 -16.91
CA PRO A 211 -10.35 6.32 -17.15
C PRO A 211 -8.95 5.76 -16.90
N ALA A 212 -7.89 6.42 -17.38
CA ALA A 212 -6.51 6.02 -17.13
C ALA A 212 -6.14 6.01 -15.63
N ALA A 213 -6.68 6.94 -14.85
CA ALA A 213 -6.38 7.04 -13.43
C ALA A 213 -7.23 6.13 -12.54
N LEU A 214 -8.49 5.88 -12.90
CA LEU A 214 -9.48 5.17 -12.08
C LEU A 214 -9.61 3.69 -12.42
N LEU A 215 -9.33 3.27 -13.66
CA LEU A 215 -9.36 1.85 -14.04
C LEU A 215 -8.48 0.97 -13.11
N PRO A 216 -7.30 1.42 -12.65
CA PRO A 216 -6.51 0.64 -11.72
C PRO A 216 -7.00 0.66 -10.27
N LEU A 217 -7.94 1.53 -9.90
CA LEU A 217 -8.36 1.72 -8.52
C LEU A 217 -8.93 0.44 -7.91
N LEU A 218 -9.90 -0.18 -8.58
CA LEU A 218 -10.56 -1.39 -8.08
C LEU A 218 -9.59 -2.57 -7.90
N PRO A 219 -8.76 -2.96 -8.89
CA PRO A 219 -7.82 -4.05 -8.70
C PRO A 219 -6.73 -3.72 -7.68
N ALA A 220 -6.28 -2.45 -7.60
CA ALA A 220 -5.32 -2.03 -6.58
C ALA A 220 -5.91 -2.14 -5.16
N LEU A 221 -7.14 -1.65 -4.95
CA LEU A 221 -7.85 -1.78 -3.69
C LEU A 221 -8.11 -3.24 -3.34
N GLY A 222 -8.51 -4.07 -4.31
CA GLY A 222 -8.72 -5.50 -4.09
C GLY A 222 -7.47 -6.21 -3.57
N LEU A 223 -6.31 -5.92 -4.17
CA LEU A 223 -5.03 -6.49 -3.74
C LEU A 223 -4.62 -6.00 -2.34
N GLN A 224 -4.85 -4.72 -2.05
CA GLN A 224 -4.55 -4.14 -0.73
C GLN A 224 -5.47 -4.69 0.36
N LEU A 225 -6.76 -4.84 0.07
CA LEU A 225 -7.71 -5.46 0.98
C LEU A 225 -7.32 -6.90 1.28
N LEU A 226 -6.83 -7.66 0.29
CA LEU A 226 -6.33 -9.02 0.51
C LEU A 226 -5.14 -9.03 1.48
N GLY A 227 -4.18 -8.11 1.31
CA GLY A 227 -3.03 -7.98 2.21
C GLY A 227 -3.41 -7.51 3.63
N LEU A 228 -4.46 -6.70 3.76
CA LEU A 228 -4.93 -6.17 5.04
C LEU A 228 -6.03 -7.01 5.70
N LEU A 229 -6.52 -8.06 5.03
CA LEU A 229 -7.64 -8.87 5.47
C LEU A 229 -7.45 -9.42 6.90
N PRO A 230 -6.27 -9.95 7.30
CA PRO A 230 -6.09 -10.44 8.67
C PRO A 230 -6.29 -9.34 9.73
N LEU A 231 -5.79 -8.13 9.47
CA LEU A 231 -5.94 -6.97 10.37
C LEU A 231 -7.39 -6.49 10.44
N LEU A 232 -8.08 -6.44 9.30
CA LEU A 232 -9.49 -6.06 9.23
C LEU A 232 -10.36 -7.04 10.03
N LEU A 233 -10.19 -8.34 9.79
CA LEU A 233 -10.92 -9.38 10.53
C LEU A 233 -10.63 -9.31 12.03
N ALA A 234 -9.36 -9.16 12.41
CA ALA A 234 -8.96 -9.06 13.81
C ALA A 234 -9.57 -7.82 14.51
N ARG A 235 -9.68 -6.70 13.79
CA ARG A 235 -10.28 -5.46 14.32
C ARG A 235 -11.79 -5.59 14.53
N PHE A 236 -12.51 -6.15 13.55
CA PHE A 236 -13.98 -6.25 13.59
C PHE A 236 -14.50 -7.42 14.43
N ALA A 237 -13.71 -8.48 14.60
CA ALA A 237 -14.06 -9.61 15.46
C ALA A 237 -14.03 -9.29 16.97
N HIS A 238 -13.90 -8.02 17.38
CA HIS A 238 -14.10 -7.56 18.77
C HIS A 238 -15.34 -6.68 18.94
N ALA A 239 -16.04 -6.36 17.84
CA ALA A 239 -17.21 -5.48 17.87
C ALA A 239 -18.54 -6.25 18.06
N GLY A 240 -18.48 -7.56 18.27
CA GLY A 240 -19.61 -8.44 18.60
C GLY A 240 -19.20 -9.47 19.62
#